data_AF-A0A6I5X1J4-F1
#
_entry.id   AF-A0A6I5X1J4-F1
#
_cell.length_a   1.000
_cell.length_b   1.000
_cell.length_c   1.000
_cell.angle_alpha   90.00
_cell.angle_beta   90.00
_cell.angle_gamma   90.00
#
_symmetry.space_group_name_H-M   'P 1'
#
loop_
_entity.id
_entity.type
_entity.pdbx_description
1 polymer ?
#
loop_
_entity_poly.entity_id
_entity_poly.type
_entity_poly.pdbx_seq_one_letter_code
_entity_poly.pdbx_strand_id
1 'polypeptide(L)'
;MIRFALAPSSGNVPQAYVRVSRAVGGIDEREIAEGLSARPFPNLPLRLLGEARVRRGSGRTRVRPAASLITELPPVRLPLGIAGEAYAQAGYAGAPIGDKRGATPFFDVQAVADRRLASAGPAELRLGGGAWSGGQKGAVRLDLGPRASLRLTTGPAAARLALDWRFRVAGSARPASGPTLTF
;
A
#
# COMPACT_ATOMS: atom_id res chain seq x y z
N MET A 1 10.60 -2.24 -2.13
CA MET A 1 10.34 -3.62 -1.67
C MET A 1 10.97 -4.57 -2.67
N ILE A 2 11.66 -5.59 -2.19
CA ILE A 2 12.29 -6.63 -3.03
C ILE A 2 11.51 -7.92 -2.80
N ARG A 3 11.22 -8.66 -3.88
CA ARG A 3 10.47 -9.92 -3.87
C ARG A 3 11.25 -11.00 -4.62
N PHE A 4 11.21 -12.21 -4.11
CA PHE A 4 11.83 -13.39 -4.72
C PHE A 4 10.78 -14.49 -4.84
N ALA A 5 10.58 -15.03 -6.05
CA ALA A 5 9.63 -16.11 -6.30
C ALA A 5 10.24 -17.45 -5.88
N LEU A 6 9.54 -18.19 -5.02
CA LEU A 6 10.00 -19.47 -4.47
C LEU A 6 9.58 -20.65 -5.36
N ALA A 7 8.39 -20.58 -5.96
CA ALA A 7 7.91 -21.58 -6.92
C ALA A 7 7.08 -20.88 -8.02
N PRO A 8 7.73 -20.35 -9.07
CA PRO A 8 7.06 -19.56 -10.11
C PRO A 8 5.99 -20.34 -10.90
N SER A 9 6.14 -21.66 -11.00
CA SER A 9 5.22 -22.56 -11.71
C SER A 9 4.02 -23.00 -10.88
N SER A 10 3.98 -22.68 -9.58
CA SER A 10 2.84 -23.00 -8.71
C SER A 10 1.70 -22.00 -8.90
N GLY A 11 0.46 -22.47 -8.97
CA GLY A 11 -0.73 -21.60 -8.99
C GLY A 11 -0.86 -20.70 -7.74
N ASN A 12 -0.20 -21.07 -6.63
CA ASN A 12 -0.18 -20.30 -5.38
C ASN A 12 0.92 -19.23 -5.37
N VAL A 13 1.84 -19.21 -6.35
CA VAL A 13 2.91 -18.21 -6.55
C VAL A 13 3.56 -17.74 -5.23
N PRO A 14 4.16 -18.66 -4.44
CA PRO A 14 4.78 -18.31 -3.18
C PRO A 14 6.01 -17.41 -3.40
N GLN A 15 6.16 -16.40 -2.56
CA GLN A 15 7.24 -15.41 -2.64
C GLN A 15 7.79 -15.09 -1.25
N ALA A 16 9.10 -14.90 -1.15
CA ALA A 16 9.75 -14.23 -0.03
C ALA A 16 9.95 -12.74 -0.37
N TYR A 17 9.90 -11.87 0.64
CA TYR A 17 10.11 -10.45 0.42
C TYR A 17 10.76 -9.75 1.59
N VAL A 18 11.40 -8.62 1.27
CA VAL A 18 11.92 -7.67 2.24
C VAL A 18 11.47 -6.27 1.85
N ARG A 19 10.95 -5.51 2.83
CA ARG A 19 10.61 -4.10 2.66
C ARG A 19 11.26 -3.25 3.75
N VAL A 20 11.77 -2.10 3.34
CA VAL A 20 12.31 -1.08 4.24
C VAL A 20 11.42 0.15 4.10
N SER A 21 11.01 0.72 5.24
CA SER A 21 10.18 1.92 5.28
C SER A 21 10.68 2.86 6.37
N ARG A 22 10.49 4.17 6.14
CA ARG A 22 10.89 5.24 7.05
C ARG A 22 9.78 6.28 7.10
N ALA A 23 9.44 6.72 8.31
CA ALA A 23 8.50 7.83 8.47
C ALA A 23 9.17 9.15 8.02
N VAL A 24 8.52 9.88 7.11
CA VAL A 24 8.93 11.23 6.72
C VAL A 24 8.40 12.19 7.79
N GLY A 25 9.29 12.68 8.67
CA GLY A 25 8.94 13.61 9.77
C GLY A 25 9.05 13.03 11.19
N GLY A 26 9.26 11.72 11.35
CA GLY A 26 9.64 11.11 12.62
C GLY A 26 11.15 10.95 12.72
N ILE A 27 11.79 11.64 13.66
CA ILE A 27 13.23 11.51 13.91
C ILE A 27 13.44 10.07 14.43
N ASP A 28 14.05 9.22 13.60
CA ASP A 28 14.52 7.85 13.90
C ASP A 28 13.55 6.66 13.93
N GLU A 29 12.37 6.72 13.31
CA GLU A 29 11.58 5.48 13.09
C GLU A 29 11.92 4.81 11.75
N ARG A 30 12.73 3.73 11.82
CA ARG A 30 13.00 2.83 10.70
C ARG A 30 12.31 1.49 10.94
N GLU A 31 11.56 1.02 9.95
CA GLU A 31 10.95 -0.31 9.96
C GLU A 31 11.53 -1.14 8.81
N ILE A 32 12.04 -2.32 9.15
CA ILE A 32 12.37 -3.37 8.19
C ILE A 32 11.34 -4.48 8.41
N ALA A 33 10.76 -5.00 7.34
CA ALA A 33 9.89 -6.15 7.42
C ALA A 33 10.34 -7.25 6.45
N GLU A 34 10.38 -8.46 6.97
CA GLU A 34 10.75 -9.67 6.24
C GLU A 34 9.56 -10.62 6.29
N GLY A 35 9.19 -11.20 5.16
CA GLY A 35 7.97 -11.99 5.10
C GLY A 35 7.86 -12.94 3.94
N LEU A 36 6.83 -13.78 4.03
CA LEU A 36 6.39 -14.71 3.01
C LEU A 36 5.01 -14.29 2.52
N SER A 37 4.72 -14.59 1.26
CA SER A 37 3.39 -14.38 0.69
C SER A 37 3.02 -15.47 -0.30
N ALA A 38 1.73 -15.74 -0.42
CA ALA A 38 1.19 -16.69 -1.39
C ALA A 38 -0.26 -16.32 -1.75
N ARG A 39 -0.74 -16.80 -2.89
CA ARG A 39 -2.16 -16.79 -3.24
C ARG A 39 -2.81 -18.03 -2.60
N PRO A 40 -3.66 -17.88 -1.57
CA PRO A 40 -4.31 -19.03 -0.95
C PRO A 40 -5.24 -19.74 -1.93
N PHE A 41 -5.90 -18.97 -2.82
CA PHE A 41 -6.77 -19.47 -3.86
C PHE A 41 -6.29 -18.93 -5.22
N PRO A 42 -5.80 -19.78 -6.14
CA PRO A 42 -5.24 -19.33 -7.42
C PRO A 42 -6.18 -18.47 -8.28
N ASN A 43 -7.50 -18.69 -8.14
CA ASN A 43 -8.53 -18.04 -8.94
C ASN A 43 -9.08 -16.75 -8.31
N LEU A 44 -8.69 -16.43 -7.07
CA LEU A 44 -9.07 -15.18 -6.43
C LEU A 44 -7.89 -14.19 -6.49
N PRO A 45 -8.14 -12.91 -6.80
CA PRO A 45 -7.09 -11.88 -6.81
C PRO A 45 -6.76 -11.46 -5.38
N LEU A 46 -6.31 -12.42 -4.56
CA LEU A 46 -6.00 -12.25 -3.15
C LEU A 46 -4.64 -12.88 -2.84
N ARG A 47 -3.81 -12.16 -2.10
CA ARG A 47 -2.52 -12.63 -1.60
C ARG A 47 -2.51 -12.54 -0.08
N LEU A 48 -2.17 -13.65 0.57
CA LEU A 48 -1.90 -13.72 2.00
C LEU A 48 -0.42 -13.40 2.23
N LEU A 49 -0.14 -12.59 3.24
CA LEU A 49 1.20 -12.18 3.65
C LEU A 49 1.37 -12.44 5.14
N GLY A 50 2.49 -13.05 5.53
CA GLY A 50 2.98 -13.11 6.89
C GLY A 50 4.34 -12.44 6.97
N GLU A 51 4.52 -11.49 7.88
CA GLU A 51 5.78 -10.75 8.04
C GLU A 51 6.17 -10.54 9.50
N ALA A 52 7.48 -10.48 9.73
CA ALA A 52 8.07 -9.99 10.96
C ALA A 52 8.56 -8.55 10.72
N ARG A 53 7.96 -7.58 11.43
CA ARG A 53 8.30 -6.16 11.35
C ARG A 53 9.26 -5.80 12.48
N VAL A 54 10.48 -5.41 12.13
CA VAL A 54 11.51 -4.90 13.04
C VAL A 54 11.48 -3.38 13.02
N ARG A 55 11.00 -2.76 14.09
CA ARG A 55 11.09 -1.31 14.30
C ARG A 55 12.24 -0.97 15.22
N ARG A 56 13.06 -0.01 14.80
CA ARG A 56 14.10 0.61 15.63
C ARG A 56 13.68 2.07 15.89
N GLY A 57 13.57 2.45 17.16
CA GLY A 57 13.27 3.81 17.60
C GLY A 57 13.58 3.96 19.10
N SER A 58 14.00 5.16 19.52
CA SER A 58 14.31 5.47 20.94
C SER A 58 15.20 4.44 21.67
N GLY A 59 16.22 3.92 20.98
CA GLY A 59 17.19 2.98 21.56
C GLY A 59 16.69 1.54 21.77
N ARG A 60 15.44 1.22 21.40
CA ARG A 60 14.88 -0.14 21.52
C ARG A 60 14.55 -0.72 20.15
N THR A 61 14.90 -1.99 19.96
CA THR A 61 14.47 -2.78 18.80
C THR A 61 13.26 -3.60 19.21
N ARG A 62 12.16 -3.49 18.46
CA ARG A 62 10.94 -4.27 18.70
C ARG A 62 10.58 -5.05 17.44
N VAL A 63 10.38 -6.35 17.61
CA VAL A 63 9.92 -7.25 16.54
C VAL A 63 8.43 -7.50 16.73
N ARG A 64 7.65 -7.32 15.67
CA ARG A 64 6.19 -7.51 15.68
C ARG A 64 5.79 -8.43 14.52
N PRO A 65 5.17 -9.59 14.79
CA PRO A 65 4.58 -10.39 13.72
C PRO A 65 3.34 -9.71 13.18
N ALA A 66 3.05 -9.87 11.89
CA ALA A 66 1.80 -9.44 11.28
C ALA A 66 1.36 -10.43 10.19
N ALA A 67 0.05 -10.59 10.06
CA ALA A 67 -0.57 -11.32 8.96
C ALA A 67 -1.57 -10.40 8.26
N SER A 68 -1.62 -10.43 6.93
CA SER A 68 -2.57 -9.62 6.17
C SER A 68 -2.95 -10.26 4.85
N LEU A 69 -4.13 -9.90 4.36
CA LEU A 69 -4.65 -10.25 3.05
C LEU A 69 -4.68 -8.98 2.21
N ILE A 70 -4.20 -9.06 0.98
CA ILE A 70 -4.15 -7.96 0.02
C ILE A 70 -4.86 -8.37 -1.27
N THR A 71 -5.61 -7.44 -1.85
CA THR A 71 -6.21 -7.62 -3.18
C THR A 71 -5.20 -7.36 -4.30
N GLU A 72 -5.24 -8.17 -5.36
CA GLU A 72 -4.45 -8.03 -6.58
C GLU A 72 -5.37 -7.70 -7.78
N LEU A 73 -6.19 -6.66 -7.64
CA LEU A 73 -7.15 -6.27 -8.66
C LEU A 73 -6.45 -5.62 -9.87
N PRO A 74 -6.73 -6.06 -11.10
CA PRO A 74 -6.21 -5.36 -12.27
C PRO A 74 -6.92 -4.00 -12.45
N PRO A 75 -6.25 -3.01 -13.06
CA PRO A 75 -6.91 -1.79 -13.49
C PRO A 75 -8.07 -2.10 -14.45
N VAL A 76 -9.20 -1.41 -14.27
CA VAL A 76 -10.39 -1.56 -15.09
C VAL A 76 -10.52 -0.36 -16.02
N ARG A 77 -10.83 -0.59 -17.30
CA ARG A 77 -11.17 0.50 -18.23
C ARG A 77 -12.64 0.85 -18.06
N LEU A 78 -12.91 2.12 -17.84
CA LEU A 78 -14.23 2.69 -17.72
C LEU A 78 -14.56 3.53 -18.98
N PRO A 79 -15.83 3.89 -19.22
CA PRO A 79 -16.21 4.80 -20.28
C PRO A 79 -15.43 6.11 -20.25
N LEU A 80 -15.43 6.85 -21.37
CA LEU A 80 -14.79 8.17 -21.50
C LEU A 80 -13.27 8.16 -21.30
N GLY A 81 -12.61 7.01 -21.51
CA GLY A 81 -11.15 6.88 -21.41
C GLY A 81 -10.62 6.94 -19.97
N ILE A 82 -11.49 6.69 -18.99
CA ILE A 82 -11.12 6.62 -17.57
C ILE A 82 -10.53 5.23 -17.26
N ALA A 83 -9.50 5.18 -16.44
CA ALA A 83 -9.02 3.96 -15.81
C ALA A 83 -9.36 3.99 -14.32
N GLY A 84 -9.94 2.90 -13.82
CA GLY A 84 -10.22 2.66 -12.41
C GLY A 84 -9.19 1.71 -11.82
N GLU A 85 -8.69 2.02 -10.64
CA GLU A 85 -7.78 1.17 -9.86
C GLU A 85 -8.30 1.08 -8.44
N ALA A 86 -8.29 -0.13 -7.87
CA ALA A 86 -8.73 -0.36 -6.51
C ALA A 86 -7.76 -1.30 -5.79
N TYR A 87 -7.59 -1.05 -4.50
CA TYR A 87 -6.73 -1.81 -3.61
C TYR A 87 -7.39 -1.89 -2.25
N ALA A 88 -7.33 -3.06 -1.62
CA ALA A 88 -7.68 -3.24 -0.23
C ALA A 88 -6.70 -4.20 0.45
N GLN A 89 -6.40 -3.90 1.71
CA GLN A 89 -5.64 -4.72 2.62
C GLN A 89 -6.33 -4.74 3.98
N ALA A 90 -6.35 -5.91 4.60
CA ALA A 90 -6.75 -6.05 5.99
C ALA A 90 -5.85 -7.07 6.68
N GLY A 91 -5.62 -6.89 7.98
CA GLY A 91 -4.74 -7.78 8.71
C GLY A 91 -4.74 -7.55 10.20
N TYR A 92 -3.85 -8.29 10.85
CA TYR A 92 -3.63 -8.22 12.28
C TYR A 92 -2.14 -8.08 12.55
N ALA A 93 -1.77 -7.03 13.27
CA ALA A 93 -0.42 -6.85 13.78
C ALA A 93 -0.38 -7.35 15.22
N GLY A 94 0.46 -8.34 15.49
CA GLY A 94 0.69 -8.87 16.83
C GLY A 94 1.32 -7.86 17.79
N ALA A 95 1.31 -8.24 19.06
CA ALA A 95 2.08 -7.55 20.07
C ALA A 95 3.58 -7.71 19.80
N PRO A 96 4.43 -6.76 20.22
CA PRO A 96 5.88 -6.95 20.18
C PRO A 96 6.30 -8.22 20.93
N ILE A 97 7.32 -8.93 20.42
CA ILE A 97 7.90 -10.08 21.14
C ILE A 97 8.38 -9.61 22.52
N GLY A 98 7.93 -10.29 23.58
CA GLY A 98 8.20 -9.92 24.97
C GLY A 98 7.18 -8.95 25.60
N ASP A 99 6.18 -8.49 24.85
CA ASP A 99 5.06 -7.67 25.33
C ASP A 99 3.73 -8.39 25.00
N LYS A 100 2.75 -8.31 25.90
CA LYS A 100 1.40 -8.88 25.69
C LYS A 100 0.41 -7.85 25.15
N ARG A 101 0.77 -6.55 25.13
CA ARG A 101 -0.11 -5.45 24.73
C ARG A 101 0.25 -4.92 23.33
N GLY A 102 -0.70 -4.24 22.70
CA GLY A 102 -0.46 -3.54 21.42
C GLY A 102 -0.72 -4.36 20.16
N ALA A 103 -1.29 -5.56 20.30
CA ALA A 103 -1.86 -6.26 19.16
C ALA A 103 -3.09 -5.49 18.64
N THR A 104 -3.20 -5.33 17.31
CA THR A 104 -4.27 -4.55 16.70
C THR A 104 -4.63 -5.06 15.31
N PRO A 105 -5.93 -5.12 14.98
CA PRO A 105 -6.34 -5.22 13.59
C PRO A 105 -6.00 -3.90 12.87
N PHE A 106 -5.84 -3.99 11.56
CA PHE A 106 -5.68 -2.84 10.68
C PHE A 106 -6.29 -3.11 9.31
N PHE A 107 -6.59 -2.03 8.60
CA PHE A 107 -6.98 -2.08 7.20
C PHE A 107 -6.48 -0.83 6.45
N ASP A 108 -6.38 -0.95 5.13
CA ASP A 108 -6.06 0.13 4.19
C ASP A 108 -6.77 -0.14 2.86
N VAL A 109 -7.43 0.87 2.30
CA VAL A 109 -8.28 0.78 1.12
C VAL A 109 -8.06 2.03 0.27
N GLN A 110 -7.98 1.82 -1.04
CA GLN A 110 -7.86 2.87 -2.04
C GLN A 110 -8.76 2.54 -3.24
N ALA A 111 -9.42 3.56 -3.77
CA ALA A 111 -10.04 3.54 -5.09
C ALA A 111 -9.71 4.82 -5.83
N VAL A 112 -9.22 4.73 -7.05
CA VAL A 112 -8.80 5.86 -7.88
C VAL A 112 -9.43 5.72 -9.26
N ALA A 113 -9.91 6.83 -9.80
CA ALA A 113 -10.33 6.94 -11.19
C ALA A 113 -9.60 8.11 -11.83
N ASP A 114 -8.85 7.85 -12.89
CA ASP A 114 -8.08 8.86 -13.62
C ASP A 114 -8.21 8.73 -15.13
N ARG A 115 -8.04 9.85 -15.83
CA ARG A 115 -8.05 9.93 -17.29
C ARG A 115 -6.70 10.46 -17.78
N ARG A 116 -6.23 9.94 -18.91
CA ARG A 116 -5.06 10.48 -19.60
C ARG A 116 -5.35 11.90 -20.10
N LEU A 117 -4.52 12.85 -19.68
CA LEU A 117 -4.58 14.24 -20.13
C LEU A 117 -3.61 14.50 -21.28
N ALA A 118 -2.38 14.02 -21.14
CA ALA A 118 -1.33 14.24 -22.13
C ALA A 118 -0.33 13.07 -22.12
N SER A 119 0.38 12.89 -23.24
CA SER A 119 1.47 11.93 -23.36
C SER A 119 2.60 12.53 -24.18
N ALA A 120 3.85 12.32 -23.76
CA ALA A 120 5.05 12.74 -24.47
C ALA A 120 6.12 11.65 -24.36
N GLY A 121 6.39 10.97 -25.47
CA GLY A 121 7.32 9.83 -25.51
C GLY A 121 6.94 8.76 -24.46
N PRO A 122 7.84 8.40 -23.53
CA PRO A 122 7.57 7.39 -22.50
C PRO A 122 6.68 7.89 -21.35
N ALA A 123 6.33 9.18 -21.32
CA ALA A 123 5.62 9.81 -20.21
C ALA A 123 4.13 10.02 -20.50
N GLU A 124 3.28 9.70 -19.52
CA GLU A 124 1.84 9.90 -19.57
C GLU A 124 1.36 10.63 -18.31
N LEU A 125 0.78 11.82 -18.51
CA LEU A 125 0.13 12.60 -17.47
C LEU A 125 -1.34 12.22 -17.37
N ARG A 126 -1.79 11.93 -16.16
CA ARG A 126 -3.17 11.54 -15.85
C ARG A 126 -3.72 12.38 -14.71
N LEU A 127 -4.98 12.78 -14.83
CA LEU A 127 -5.72 13.53 -13.81
C LEU A 127 -6.99 12.79 -13.42
N GLY A 128 -7.38 12.90 -12.16
CA GLY A 128 -8.57 12.24 -11.66
C GLY A 128 -8.82 12.54 -10.19
N GLY A 129 -9.44 11.57 -9.52
CA GLY A 129 -9.69 11.63 -8.09
C GLY A 129 -9.64 10.25 -7.46
N GLY A 130 -9.66 10.22 -6.14
CA GLY A 130 -9.66 8.99 -5.40
C GLY A 130 -10.34 9.09 -4.05
N ALA A 131 -10.51 7.92 -3.46
CA ALA A 131 -10.93 7.68 -2.11
C ALA A 131 -9.88 6.82 -1.40
N TRP A 132 -9.59 7.15 -0.16
CA TRP A 132 -8.63 6.44 0.67
C TRP A 132 -9.21 6.25 2.06
N SER A 133 -9.13 5.05 2.60
CA SER A 133 -9.49 4.82 3.99
C SER A 133 -8.51 3.85 4.60
N GLY A 134 -8.10 4.12 5.82
CA GLY A 134 -7.21 3.24 6.53
C GLY A 134 -7.32 3.46 8.01
N GLY A 135 -6.96 2.44 8.76
CA GLY A 135 -6.96 2.56 10.20
C GLY A 135 -6.49 1.33 10.95
N GLN A 136 -6.26 1.57 12.23
CA GLN A 136 -6.03 0.58 13.27
C GLN A 136 -6.89 0.93 14.48
N LYS A 137 -6.86 0.12 15.55
CA LYS A 137 -7.64 0.37 16.76
C LYS A 137 -7.45 1.82 17.25
N GLY A 138 -8.55 2.57 17.30
CA GLY A 138 -8.58 3.96 17.79
C GLY A 138 -8.13 5.04 16.80
N ALA A 139 -7.72 4.69 15.58
CA ALA A 139 -7.29 5.64 14.56
C ALA A 139 -7.74 5.18 13.18
N VAL A 140 -8.84 5.76 12.69
CA VAL A 140 -9.40 5.51 11.35
C VAL A 140 -9.62 6.86 10.65
N ARG A 141 -9.45 6.88 9.34
CA ARG A 141 -9.80 8.03 8.49
C ARG A 141 -10.38 7.60 7.15
N LEU A 142 -11.16 8.48 6.55
CA LEU A 142 -11.61 8.44 5.16
C LEU A 142 -11.27 9.78 4.51
N ASP A 143 -10.62 9.72 3.37
CA ASP A 143 -10.23 10.85 2.56
C ASP A 143 -10.79 10.74 1.15
N LEU A 144 -11.14 11.89 0.57
CA LEU A 144 -11.48 12.04 -0.84
C LEU A 144 -10.64 13.18 -1.42
N GLY A 145 -10.39 13.15 -2.73
CA GLY A 145 -9.79 14.32 -3.37
C GLY A 145 -9.15 14.07 -4.72
N PRO A 146 -8.60 15.13 -5.33
CA PRO A 146 -8.00 15.05 -6.65
C PRO A 146 -6.65 14.34 -6.63
N ARG A 147 -6.31 13.75 -7.78
CA ARG A 147 -5.05 13.08 -8.04
C ARG A 147 -4.48 13.52 -9.38
N ALA A 148 -3.19 13.81 -9.39
CA ALA A 148 -2.38 13.89 -10.60
C ALA A 148 -1.35 12.76 -10.56
N SER A 149 -1.15 12.05 -11.68
CA SER A 149 -0.08 11.06 -11.76
C SER A 149 0.65 11.10 -13.09
N LEU A 150 1.95 10.85 -13.01
CA LEU A 150 2.85 10.67 -14.14
C LEU A 150 3.21 9.19 -14.21
N ARG A 151 2.93 8.55 -15.35
CA ARG A 151 3.39 7.18 -15.64
C ARG A 151 4.53 7.28 -16.64
N LEU A 152 5.63 6.62 -16.34
CA LEU A 152 6.80 6.52 -17.22
C LEU A 152 6.93 5.05 -17.63
N THR A 153 6.98 4.78 -18.93
CA THR A 153 7.17 3.42 -19.46
C THR A 153 8.29 3.44 -20.48
N THR A 154 9.41 2.79 -20.13
CA THR A 154 10.63 2.74 -20.93
C THR A 154 11.06 1.29 -21.10
N GLY A 155 10.71 0.68 -22.24
CA GLY A 155 10.97 -0.75 -22.50
C GLY A 155 10.31 -1.64 -21.43
N PRO A 156 11.04 -2.51 -20.73
CA PRO A 156 10.49 -3.36 -19.68
C PRO A 156 10.26 -2.63 -18.34
N ALA A 157 10.77 -1.39 -18.19
CA ALA A 157 10.66 -0.63 -16.97
C ALA A 157 9.41 0.25 -16.97
N ALA A 158 8.66 0.23 -15.87
CA ALA A 158 7.56 1.14 -15.61
C ALA A 158 7.75 1.81 -14.24
N ALA A 159 7.54 3.12 -14.19
CA ALA A 159 7.54 3.90 -12.96
C ALA A 159 6.29 4.76 -12.90
N ARG A 160 5.83 5.08 -11.68
CA ARG A 160 4.71 5.96 -11.46
C ARG A 160 5.04 6.94 -10.35
N LEU A 161 4.65 8.19 -10.54
CA LEU A 161 4.62 9.19 -9.49
C LEU A 161 3.19 9.71 -9.39
N ALA A 162 2.65 9.80 -8.18
CA ALA A 162 1.30 10.31 -7.94
C ALA A 162 1.30 11.35 -6.82
N LEU A 163 0.64 12.47 -7.07
CA LEU A 163 0.36 13.52 -6.12
C LEU A 163 -1.15 13.56 -5.87
N ASP A 164 -1.54 13.29 -4.63
CA ASP A 164 -2.93 13.36 -4.17
C ASP A 164 -3.09 14.57 -3.25
N TRP A 165 -4.19 15.30 -3.35
CA TRP A 165 -4.64 16.18 -2.28
C TRP A 165 -5.78 15.51 -1.53
N ARG A 166 -5.54 15.09 -0.29
CA ARG A 166 -6.50 14.29 0.48
C ARG A 166 -7.29 15.19 1.43
N PHE A 167 -8.58 15.36 1.17
CA PHE A 167 -9.52 15.99 2.08
C PHE A 167 -10.08 14.94 3.03
N ARG A 168 -9.81 15.08 4.33
CA ARG A 168 -10.37 14.18 5.33
C ARG A 168 -11.85 14.46 5.53
N VAL A 169 -12.70 13.52 5.14
CA VAL A 169 -14.17 13.64 5.21
C VAL A 169 -14.75 12.90 6.42
N ALA A 170 -14.05 11.89 6.95
CA ALA A 170 -14.43 11.23 8.19
C ALA A 170 -13.23 10.71 8.98
N GLY A 171 -13.44 10.49 10.29
CA GLY A 171 -12.42 10.01 11.22
C GLY A 171 -11.48 11.11 11.73
N SER A 172 -10.63 10.75 12.68
CA SER A 172 -9.81 11.70 13.46
C SER A 172 -8.31 11.44 13.37
N ALA A 173 -7.88 10.41 12.62
CA ALA A 173 -6.47 10.10 12.46
C ALA A 173 -5.71 11.28 11.81
N ARG A 174 -4.56 11.65 12.40
CA ARG A 174 -3.66 12.68 11.89
C ARG A 174 -2.86 12.16 10.67
N PRO A 175 -2.32 13.05 9.81
CA PRO A 175 -2.52 14.50 9.77
C PRO A 175 -3.94 14.88 9.31
N ALA A 176 -4.27 16.17 9.34
CA ALA A 176 -5.50 16.68 8.71
C ALA A 176 -5.43 16.53 7.17
N SER A 177 -6.27 17.28 6.44
CA SER A 177 -6.21 17.32 4.97
C SER A 177 -4.86 17.84 4.48
N GLY A 178 -4.36 17.30 3.37
CA GLY A 178 -3.08 17.74 2.80
C GLY A 178 -2.56 16.90 1.65
N PRO A 179 -1.37 17.26 1.12
CA PRO A 179 -0.78 16.57 -0.01
C PRO A 179 -0.18 15.21 0.40
N THR A 180 -0.24 14.24 -0.50
CA THR A 180 0.43 12.93 -0.40
C THR A 180 1.15 12.63 -1.70
N LEU A 181 2.42 12.20 -1.59
CA LEU A 181 3.23 11.76 -2.73
C LEU A 181 3.41 10.25 -2.65
N THR A 182 3.18 9.54 -3.75
CA THR A 182 3.37 8.08 -3.87
C THR A 182 4.19 7.75 -5.11
N PHE A 183 5.09 6.79 -5.00
CA PHE A 183 6.02 6.35 -6.04
C PHE A 183 6.11 4.82 -6.12
#